data_AF-A0AAE0KXN9-F1
#
_entry.id   AF-A0AAE0KXN9-F1
#
_cell.length_a   1.000
_cell.length_b   1.000
_cell.length_c   1.000
_cell.angle_alpha   90.00
_cell.angle_beta   90.00
_cell.angle_gamma   90.00
#
_symmetry.space_group_name_H-M   'P 1'
#
loop_
_entity.id
_entity.type
_entity.pdbx_description
1 polymer ?
#
loop_
_entity_poly.entity_id
_entity_poly.type
_entity_poly.pdbx_seq_one_letter_code
_entity_poly.pdbx_strand_id
1 'polypeptide(L)'
;MDSLDSVVSAIQKLSGTDLPQLLTQLKSSEDLLQRSAGISTQVLSTLDPNQHSLGWLFILESQVSGSADPPHGSETFIAAVTSFIGCCRPEQIRLAPDKFASICKQMKEHALKLGQPGRVVMPLKLAIGKVQPSTEYLSPQHGDFFQVCLLAKMYHAAIEILAQEVYETDPAKTGLVPRDFLLFCYYGGMLQVGLKNFSQALKMFLNALTAPSIALNAITVASYKKYAILSLIYSGQIQPFPKYTASIVQRHCKNCCQEYNELANAYTTRNMEELRRCALTYEEVFRKDNNYGLVKQCIQSLYKRNIQRLTQTYLTLSIEDIAQTVGLSSAVEAESYILRMIESGDIYATINQKDGMVSFLEDPEQYNTSEMVDRIDTNIQTSIGLAKKVADVNEQVITNRTFLSKTMMKDRMRHYTEPMQD
;
A
#
# COMPACT_ATOMS: atom_id res chain seq x y z
N MET A 1 -1.73 47.77 1.15
CA MET A 1 -2.86 46.82 1.16
C MET A 1 -2.71 46.01 -0.10
N ASP A 2 -2.31 44.75 0.01
CA ASP A 2 -2.21 43.89 -1.17
C ASP A 2 -3.63 43.63 -1.70
N SER A 3 -3.86 44.01 -2.95
CA SER A 3 -5.11 43.71 -3.65
C SER A 3 -4.99 42.36 -4.35
N LEU A 4 -6.12 41.73 -4.67
CA LEU A 4 -6.09 40.48 -5.45
C LEU A 4 -5.36 40.68 -6.79
N ASP A 5 -5.52 41.86 -7.41
CA ASP A 5 -4.84 42.23 -8.65
C ASP A 5 -3.32 42.33 -8.50
N SER A 6 -2.81 42.76 -7.33
CA SER A 6 -1.37 42.80 -7.08
C SER A 6 -0.79 41.40 -6.96
N VAL A 7 -1.53 40.47 -6.36
CA VAL A 7 -1.14 39.05 -6.28
C VAL A 7 -1.13 38.41 -7.67
N VAL A 8 -2.14 38.67 -8.50
CA VAL A 8 -2.20 38.16 -9.89
C VAL A 8 -1.06 38.69 -10.74
N SER A 9 -0.79 39.98 -10.64
CA SER A 9 0.33 40.62 -11.35
C SER A 9 1.68 40.04 -10.92
N ALA A 10 1.85 39.75 -9.62
CA ALA A 10 3.03 39.08 -9.10
C ALA A 10 3.17 37.65 -9.64
N ILE A 11 2.08 36.88 -9.69
CA ILE A 11 2.07 35.53 -10.28
C ILE A 11 2.52 35.58 -11.74
N GLN A 12 1.94 36.47 -12.55
CA GLN A 12 2.27 36.59 -13.97
C GLN A 12 3.73 36.99 -14.21
N LYS A 13 4.28 37.89 -13.38
CA LYS A 13 5.65 38.38 -13.53
C LYS A 13 6.70 37.39 -13.03
N LEU A 14 6.46 36.74 -11.90
CA LEU A 14 7.47 35.96 -11.17
C LEU A 14 7.49 34.48 -11.52
N SER A 15 6.40 33.93 -12.07
CA SER A 15 6.30 32.49 -12.37
C SER A 15 7.34 31.98 -13.38
N GLY A 16 7.86 32.86 -14.24
CA GLY A 16 8.93 32.56 -15.20
C GLY A 16 10.32 33.05 -14.81
N THR A 17 10.46 33.80 -13.70
CA THR A 17 11.70 34.53 -13.37
C THR A 17 12.26 34.15 -12.00
N ASP A 18 11.47 34.21 -10.93
CA ASP A 18 11.90 33.95 -9.55
C ASP A 18 10.80 33.25 -8.73
N LEU A 19 10.82 31.93 -8.75
CA LEU A 19 9.87 31.09 -8.01
C LEU A 19 10.02 31.18 -6.48
N PRO A 20 11.23 31.20 -5.89
CA PRO A 20 11.39 31.45 -4.45
C PRO A 20 10.78 32.76 -3.97
N GLN A 21 10.97 33.85 -4.73
CA GLN A 21 10.35 35.14 -4.41
C GLN A 21 8.82 35.05 -4.49
N LEU A 22 8.30 34.42 -5.55
CA LEU A 22 6.85 34.21 -5.71
C LEU A 22 6.27 33.40 -4.55
N LEU A 23 6.93 32.32 -4.13
CA LEU A 23 6.48 31.49 -3.01
C LEU A 23 6.39 32.31 -1.72
N THR A 24 7.36 33.19 -1.46
CA THR A 24 7.39 34.04 -0.27
C THR A 24 6.22 35.03 -0.29
N GLN A 25 5.96 35.66 -1.44
CA GLN A 25 4.82 36.57 -1.60
C GLN A 25 3.48 35.86 -1.45
N LEU A 26 3.31 34.69 -2.08
CA LEU A 26 2.08 33.91 -1.98
C LEU A 26 1.79 33.47 -0.54
N LYS A 27 2.83 33.05 0.21
CA LYS A 27 2.71 32.74 1.64
C LYS A 27 2.27 33.96 2.46
N SER A 28 2.77 35.15 2.16
CA SER A 28 2.33 36.38 2.86
C SER A 28 0.90 36.81 2.52
N SER A 29 0.38 36.39 1.37
CA SER A 29 -0.96 36.76 0.89
C SER A 29 -2.04 35.69 1.14
N GLU A 30 -1.73 34.62 1.90
CA GLU A 30 -2.68 33.50 2.14
C GLU A 30 -4.00 33.97 2.77
N ASP A 31 -3.95 34.82 3.80
CA ASP A 31 -5.14 35.34 4.48
C ASP A 31 -6.07 36.11 3.52
N LEU A 32 -5.48 36.83 2.57
CA LEU A 32 -6.23 37.58 1.56
C LEU A 32 -6.87 36.63 0.54
N LEU A 33 -6.14 35.60 0.10
CA LEU A 33 -6.65 34.59 -0.83
C LEU A 33 -7.79 33.77 -0.22
N GLN A 34 -7.76 33.52 1.09
CA GLN A 34 -8.84 32.84 1.81
C GLN A 34 -10.09 33.72 1.90
N ARG A 35 -9.94 35.00 2.25
CA ARG A 35 -11.07 35.95 2.33
C ARG A 35 -11.73 36.23 0.98
N SER A 36 -10.98 36.06 -0.11
CA SER A 36 -11.43 36.33 -1.49
C SER A 36 -11.75 35.07 -2.30
N ALA A 37 -11.82 33.89 -1.68
CA ALA A 37 -11.93 32.59 -2.36
C ALA A 37 -13.05 32.50 -3.42
N GLY A 38 -14.20 33.17 -3.22
CA GLY A 38 -15.29 33.23 -4.19
C GLY A 38 -14.96 33.98 -5.48
N ILE A 39 -14.13 35.03 -5.41
CA ILE A 39 -13.72 35.88 -6.54
C ILE A 39 -12.47 35.32 -7.21
N SER A 40 -11.58 34.67 -6.44
CA SER A 40 -10.32 34.09 -6.92
C SER A 40 -10.49 33.02 -8.00
N THR A 41 -11.68 32.43 -8.14
CA THR A 41 -12.00 31.49 -9.22
C THR A 41 -12.15 32.14 -10.59
N GLN A 42 -12.66 33.38 -10.66
CA GLN A 42 -12.75 34.13 -11.92
C GLN A 42 -11.35 34.51 -12.41
N VAL A 43 -10.44 34.78 -11.47
CA VAL A 43 -9.04 35.10 -11.74
C VAL A 43 -8.29 33.94 -12.39
N LEU A 44 -8.65 32.68 -12.10
CA LEU A 44 -8.04 31.52 -12.74
C LEU A 44 -8.15 31.55 -14.28
N SER A 45 -9.20 32.17 -14.84
CA SER A 45 -9.35 32.33 -16.29
C SER A 45 -8.26 33.19 -16.94
N THR A 46 -7.59 34.04 -16.15
CA THR A 46 -6.53 34.96 -16.63
C THR A 46 -5.12 34.37 -16.48
N LEU A 47 -5.00 33.19 -15.87
CA LEU A 47 -3.72 32.55 -15.55
C LEU A 47 -3.57 31.24 -16.33
N ASP A 48 -2.47 31.08 -17.05
CA ASP A 48 -2.10 29.80 -17.66
C ASP A 48 -1.72 28.77 -16.56
N PRO A 49 -2.40 27.60 -16.44
CA PRO A 49 -2.11 26.59 -15.43
C PRO A 49 -0.73 25.93 -15.59
N ASN A 50 -0.14 25.93 -16.80
CA ASN A 50 1.19 25.39 -17.06
C ASN A 50 2.27 26.38 -16.62
N GLN A 51 2.12 27.67 -16.94
CA GLN A 51 3.12 28.69 -16.59
C GLN A 51 3.00 29.16 -15.13
N HIS A 52 1.78 29.25 -14.60
CA HIS A 52 1.47 29.83 -13.29
C HIS A 52 1.00 28.78 -12.28
N SER A 53 1.52 27.55 -12.36
CA SER A 53 1.06 26.43 -11.54
C SER A 53 1.12 26.70 -10.04
N LEU A 54 2.15 27.42 -9.55
CA LEU A 54 2.27 27.77 -8.13
C LEU A 54 1.16 28.74 -7.68
N GLY A 55 0.82 29.72 -8.51
CA GLY A 55 -0.29 30.65 -8.23
C GLY A 55 -1.64 29.93 -8.24
N TRP A 56 -1.87 29.09 -9.24
CA TRP A 56 -3.05 28.22 -9.32
C TRP A 56 -3.21 27.36 -8.07
N LEU A 57 -2.10 26.78 -7.59
CA LEU A 57 -2.09 25.94 -6.39
C LEU A 57 -2.56 26.70 -5.15
N PHE A 58 -2.05 27.91 -4.91
CA PHE A 58 -2.47 28.71 -3.76
C PHE A 58 -3.93 29.18 -3.86
N ILE A 59 -4.40 29.52 -5.06
CA ILE A 59 -5.79 29.94 -5.29
C ILE A 59 -6.78 28.76 -5.09
N LEU A 60 -6.44 27.57 -5.58
CA LEU A 60 -7.28 26.38 -5.39
C LEU A 60 -7.27 25.92 -3.92
N GLU A 61 -6.15 26.07 -3.22
CA GLU A 61 -6.04 25.70 -1.81
C GLU A 61 -6.83 26.66 -0.91
N SER A 62 -6.89 27.96 -1.25
CA SER A 62 -7.68 28.91 -0.48
C SER A 62 -9.19 28.64 -0.54
N GLN A 63 -9.68 28.03 -1.62
CA GLN A 63 -11.09 27.59 -1.76
C GLN A 63 -11.43 26.39 -0.88
N VAL A 64 -10.43 25.57 -0.56
CA VAL A 64 -10.55 24.40 0.28
C VAL A 64 -10.50 24.77 1.77
N SER A 65 -9.61 25.69 2.12
CA SER A 65 -9.33 26.05 3.52
C SER A 65 -10.39 26.94 4.15
N GLY A 66 -11.21 27.64 3.34
CA GLY A 66 -12.25 28.56 3.81
C GLY A 66 -13.63 27.96 4.10
N SER A 67 -14.02 26.86 3.45
CA SER A 67 -15.33 26.22 3.64
C SER A 67 -15.32 24.74 3.25
N ALA A 68 -16.19 23.94 3.90
CA ALA A 68 -16.32 22.50 3.62
C ALA A 68 -16.92 22.17 2.24
N ASP A 69 -17.56 23.15 1.61
CA ASP A 69 -18.10 23.07 0.25
C ASP A 69 -17.51 24.20 -0.61
N PRO A 70 -17.09 23.89 -1.86
CA PRO A 70 -16.45 24.86 -2.74
C PRO A 70 -17.47 25.87 -3.29
N PRO A 71 -17.04 27.11 -3.62
CA PRO A 71 -17.94 28.21 -3.99
C PRO A 71 -18.88 27.91 -5.16
N HIS A 72 -18.44 27.10 -6.13
CA HIS A 72 -19.19 26.78 -7.36
C HIS A 72 -19.65 25.32 -7.43
N GLY A 73 -19.70 24.65 -6.28
CA GLY A 73 -20.13 23.26 -6.17
C GLY A 73 -19.04 22.21 -6.45
N SER A 74 -19.29 21.00 -5.94
CA SER A 74 -18.33 19.90 -5.94
C SER A 74 -17.89 19.48 -7.35
N GLU A 75 -18.79 19.47 -8.32
CA GLU A 75 -18.47 19.04 -9.70
C GLU A 75 -17.50 20.02 -10.39
N THR A 76 -17.78 21.31 -10.30
CA THR A 76 -16.94 22.37 -10.88
C THR A 76 -15.55 22.34 -10.26
N PHE A 77 -15.45 22.13 -8.95
CA PHE A 77 -14.17 22.01 -8.25
C PHE A 77 -13.38 20.79 -8.72
N ILE A 78 -14.01 19.60 -8.81
CA ILE A 78 -13.35 18.39 -9.31
C ILE A 78 -12.83 18.60 -10.75
N ALA A 79 -13.63 19.24 -11.61
CA ALA A 79 -13.24 19.53 -12.99
C ALA A 79 -12.05 20.50 -13.05
N ALA A 80 -12.08 21.57 -12.25
CA ALA A 80 -11.00 22.56 -12.18
C ALA A 80 -9.68 21.93 -11.70
N VAL A 81 -9.72 21.14 -10.62
CA VAL A 81 -8.54 20.45 -10.09
C VAL A 81 -8.03 19.39 -11.07
N THR A 82 -8.92 18.64 -11.72
CA THR A 82 -8.54 17.64 -12.74
C THR A 82 -7.82 18.30 -13.92
N SER A 83 -8.36 19.40 -14.44
CA SER A 83 -7.73 20.18 -15.50
C SER A 83 -6.37 20.73 -15.07
N PHE A 84 -6.27 21.24 -13.84
CA PHE A 84 -5.02 21.73 -13.29
C PHE A 84 -3.95 20.63 -13.21
N ILE A 85 -4.27 19.45 -12.66
CA ILE A 85 -3.33 18.31 -12.57
C ILE A 85 -2.83 17.87 -13.96
N GLY A 86 -3.70 17.92 -14.98
CA GLY A 86 -3.32 17.60 -16.36
C GLY A 86 -2.25 18.55 -16.93
N CYS A 87 -2.32 19.84 -16.58
CA CYS A 87 -1.50 20.89 -17.20
C CYS A 87 -0.34 21.39 -16.33
N CYS A 88 -0.36 21.16 -15.01
CA CYS A 88 0.58 21.79 -14.09
C CYS A 88 2.03 21.32 -14.29
N ARG A 89 2.98 22.22 -13.97
CA ARG A 89 4.42 21.95 -13.95
C ARG A 89 4.87 21.32 -12.63
N PRO A 90 5.50 20.12 -12.66
CA PRO A 90 6.05 19.46 -11.48
C PRO A 90 6.95 20.35 -10.62
N GLU A 91 7.83 21.12 -11.25
CA GLU A 91 8.82 21.98 -10.58
C GLU A 91 8.16 23.00 -9.64
N GLN A 92 7.05 23.58 -10.08
CA GLN A 92 6.33 24.59 -9.31
C GLN A 92 5.47 23.97 -8.20
N ILE A 93 4.77 22.86 -8.46
CA ILE A 93 3.94 22.23 -7.44
C ILE A 93 4.76 21.60 -6.30
N ARG A 94 5.99 21.16 -6.59
CA ARG A 94 6.92 20.58 -5.60
C ARG A 94 7.48 21.62 -4.63
N LEU A 95 7.24 22.91 -4.86
CA LEU A 95 7.59 23.98 -3.91
C LEU A 95 6.59 24.09 -2.73
N ALA A 96 5.39 23.54 -2.88
CA ALA A 96 4.35 23.51 -1.85
C ALA A 96 3.57 22.17 -1.90
N PRO A 97 4.25 21.03 -1.63
CA PRO A 97 3.67 19.70 -1.79
C PRO A 97 2.51 19.41 -0.84
N ASP A 98 2.51 20.04 0.33
CA ASP A 98 1.45 20.03 1.34
C ASP A 98 0.13 20.63 0.80
N LYS A 99 0.20 21.78 0.13
CA LYS A 99 -0.97 22.40 -0.51
C LYS A 99 -1.49 21.54 -1.66
N PHE A 100 -0.59 20.94 -2.44
CA PHE A 100 -0.97 20.02 -3.51
C PHE A 100 -1.66 18.75 -2.99
N ALA A 101 -1.16 18.19 -1.89
CA ALA A 101 -1.81 17.08 -1.19
C ALA A 101 -3.19 17.47 -0.66
N SER A 102 -3.35 18.66 -0.07
CA SER A 102 -4.63 19.17 0.43
C SER A 102 -5.69 19.21 -0.68
N ILE A 103 -5.37 19.82 -1.83
CA ILE A 103 -6.31 19.92 -2.96
C ILE A 103 -6.67 18.55 -3.54
N CYS A 104 -5.68 17.65 -3.71
CA CYS A 104 -5.93 16.29 -4.21
C CYS A 104 -6.86 15.50 -3.28
N LYS A 105 -6.61 15.60 -1.97
CA LYS A 105 -7.44 14.95 -0.95
C LYS A 105 -8.87 15.48 -1.00
N GLN A 106 -9.07 16.78 -1.21
CA GLN A 106 -10.40 17.39 -1.21
C GLN A 106 -11.15 17.09 -2.49
N MET A 107 -10.47 17.07 -3.64
CA MET A 107 -11.03 16.56 -4.89
C MET A 107 -11.56 15.13 -4.70
N LYS A 108 -10.79 14.28 -4.01
CA LYS A 108 -11.23 12.94 -3.63
C LYS A 108 -12.47 12.98 -2.72
N GLU A 109 -12.44 13.71 -1.59
CA GLU A 109 -13.58 13.76 -0.67
C GLU A 109 -14.87 14.24 -1.36
N HIS A 110 -14.79 15.22 -2.26
CA HIS A 110 -15.92 15.67 -3.07
C HIS A 110 -16.43 14.59 -4.04
N ALA A 111 -15.53 13.85 -4.70
CA ALA A 111 -15.92 12.75 -5.56
C ALA A 111 -16.61 11.62 -4.77
N LEU A 112 -16.17 11.37 -3.53
CA LEU A 112 -16.82 10.42 -2.62
C LEU A 112 -18.21 10.91 -2.17
N LYS A 113 -18.36 12.20 -1.82
CA LYS A 113 -19.66 12.82 -1.49
C LYS A 113 -20.66 12.67 -2.63
N LEU A 114 -20.21 12.81 -3.88
CA LEU A 114 -21.04 12.64 -5.08
C LEU A 114 -21.30 11.17 -5.46
N GLY A 115 -20.74 10.20 -4.75
CA GLY A 115 -20.87 8.77 -5.06
C GLY A 115 -20.13 8.33 -6.32
N GLN A 116 -19.13 9.10 -6.77
CA GLN A 116 -18.44 8.90 -8.04
C GLN A 116 -16.91 8.82 -7.87
N PRO A 117 -16.39 7.86 -7.08
CA PRO A 117 -14.95 7.70 -6.84
C PRO A 117 -14.15 7.45 -8.13
N GLY A 118 -14.78 6.86 -9.16
CA GLY A 118 -14.12 6.55 -10.44
C GLY A 118 -13.62 7.78 -11.20
N ARG A 119 -14.29 8.94 -11.05
CA ARG A 119 -13.92 10.18 -11.78
C ARG A 119 -12.51 10.68 -11.43
N VAL A 120 -12.02 10.38 -10.23
CA VAL A 120 -10.74 10.91 -9.71
C VAL A 120 -9.59 9.90 -9.74
N VAL A 121 -9.82 8.66 -10.20
CA VAL A 121 -8.79 7.62 -10.29
C VAL A 121 -7.63 8.04 -11.18
N MET A 122 -7.92 8.44 -12.43
CA MET A 122 -6.87 8.86 -13.38
C MET A 122 -6.22 10.20 -12.98
N PRO A 123 -6.97 11.23 -12.55
CA PRO A 123 -6.37 12.46 -12.01
C PRO A 123 -5.40 12.21 -10.85
N LEU A 124 -5.76 11.35 -9.88
CA LEU A 124 -4.88 11.04 -8.75
C LEU A 124 -3.64 10.23 -9.18
N LYS A 125 -3.78 9.31 -10.15
CA LYS A 125 -2.62 8.62 -10.74
C LYS A 125 -1.63 9.60 -11.38
N LEU A 126 -2.14 10.58 -12.13
CA LEU A 126 -1.30 11.65 -12.71
C LEU A 126 -0.67 12.52 -11.62
N ALA A 127 -1.41 12.85 -10.57
CA ALA A 127 -0.93 13.65 -9.45
C ALA A 127 0.28 13.01 -8.76
N ILE A 128 0.29 11.68 -8.58
CA ILE A 128 1.43 10.92 -8.04
C ILE A 128 2.68 11.20 -8.89
N GLY A 129 2.59 11.01 -10.21
CA GLY A 129 3.72 11.22 -11.12
C GLY A 129 4.25 12.66 -11.14
N LYS A 130 3.38 13.64 -10.91
CA LYS A 130 3.76 15.06 -10.89
C LYS A 130 4.48 15.45 -9.59
N VAL A 131 3.98 15.00 -8.43
CA VAL A 131 4.54 15.40 -7.12
C VAL A 131 5.83 14.64 -6.79
N GLN A 132 5.94 13.37 -7.16
CA GLN A 132 7.09 12.55 -6.79
C GLN A 132 8.35 12.99 -7.54
N PRO A 133 9.50 13.19 -6.86
CA PRO A 133 10.77 13.45 -7.54
C PRO A 133 11.20 12.30 -8.45
N SER A 134 10.99 11.06 -8.00
CA SER A 134 11.16 9.81 -8.74
C SER A 134 10.09 8.81 -8.28
N THR A 135 9.92 7.69 -8.98
CA THR A 135 8.97 6.61 -8.62
C THR A 135 9.28 5.92 -7.29
N GLU A 136 10.44 6.20 -6.70
CA GLU A 136 10.87 5.63 -5.43
C GLU A 136 10.34 6.41 -4.22
N TYR A 137 9.77 7.60 -4.43
CA TYR A 137 9.29 8.48 -3.36
C TYR A 137 7.81 8.24 -3.05
N LEU A 138 7.51 8.06 -1.76
CA LEU A 138 6.13 8.02 -1.30
C LEU A 138 5.55 9.43 -1.19
N SER A 139 4.30 9.57 -1.64
CA SER A 139 3.50 10.79 -1.49
C SER A 139 2.11 10.48 -0.91
N PRO A 140 1.45 11.46 -0.26
CA PRO A 140 0.09 11.29 0.27
C PRO A 140 -0.92 10.78 -0.77
N GLN A 141 -0.75 11.21 -2.02
CA GLN A 141 -1.63 10.87 -3.15
C GLN A 141 -1.67 9.37 -3.42
N HIS A 142 -0.64 8.60 -3.07
CA HIS A 142 -0.65 7.14 -3.21
C HIS A 142 -1.76 6.50 -2.38
N GLY A 143 -1.90 6.91 -1.11
CA GLY A 143 -2.95 6.41 -0.22
C GLY A 143 -4.34 6.79 -0.71
N ASP A 144 -4.51 8.05 -1.15
CA ASP A 144 -5.77 8.55 -1.71
C ASP A 144 -6.16 7.83 -3.02
N PHE A 145 -5.19 7.61 -3.91
CA PHE A 145 -5.36 6.86 -5.15
C PHE A 145 -5.79 5.42 -4.89
N PHE A 146 -5.13 4.73 -3.95
CA PHE A 146 -5.51 3.36 -3.60
C PHE A 146 -6.90 3.29 -2.97
N GLN A 147 -7.26 4.26 -2.14
CA GLN A 147 -8.59 4.35 -1.55
C GLN A 147 -9.67 4.45 -2.64
N VAL A 148 -9.51 5.34 -3.63
CA VAL A 148 -10.50 5.47 -4.71
C VAL A 148 -10.54 4.26 -5.62
N CYS A 149 -9.41 3.60 -5.89
CA CYS A 149 -9.38 2.36 -6.67
C CYS A 149 -10.20 1.26 -5.97
N LEU A 150 -10.09 1.13 -4.64
CA LEU A 150 -10.89 0.19 -3.85
C LEU A 150 -12.38 0.51 -3.92
N LEU A 151 -12.76 1.77 -3.69
CA LEU A 151 -14.16 2.19 -3.67
C LEU A 151 -14.82 2.11 -5.05
N ALA A 152 -14.09 2.45 -6.11
CA ALA A 152 -14.54 2.32 -7.50
C ALA A 152 -14.43 0.88 -8.04
N LYS A 153 -13.85 -0.06 -7.28
CA LYS A 153 -13.54 -1.44 -7.70
C LYS A 153 -12.65 -1.52 -8.95
N MET A 154 -11.80 -0.51 -9.18
CA MET A 154 -10.90 -0.40 -10.33
C MET A 154 -9.49 -0.91 -9.97
N TYR A 155 -9.37 -2.20 -9.64
CA TYR A 155 -8.10 -2.80 -9.21
C TYR A 155 -7.01 -2.75 -10.29
N HIS A 156 -7.38 -2.92 -11.55
CA HIS A 156 -6.45 -2.91 -12.68
C HIS A 156 -5.72 -1.56 -12.83
N ALA A 157 -6.37 -0.44 -12.48
CA ALA A 157 -5.76 0.88 -12.54
C ALA A 157 -4.57 1.03 -11.58
N ALA A 158 -4.58 0.26 -10.48
CA ALA A 158 -3.57 0.33 -9.43
C ALA A 158 -2.35 -0.57 -9.68
N ILE A 159 -2.40 -1.53 -10.64
CA ILE A 159 -1.33 -2.51 -10.87
C ILE A 159 0.02 -1.82 -11.12
N GLU A 160 0.05 -0.80 -11.98
CA GLU A 160 1.28 -0.08 -12.31
C GLU A 160 1.90 0.60 -11.09
N ILE A 161 1.10 1.28 -10.27
CA ILE A 161 1.59 1.97 -9.06
C ILE A 161 1.97 0.96 -7.98
N LEU A 162 1.24 -0.15 -7.86
CA LEU A 162 1.56 -1.23 -6.92
C LEU A 162 2.85 -1.99 -7.27
N ALA A 163 3.25 -1.98 -8.55
CA ALA A 163 4.49 -2.58 -9.01
C ALA A 163 5.72 -1.69 -8.78
N GLN A 164 5.52 -0.40 -8.47
CA GLN A 164 6.62 0.51 -8.17
C GLN A 164 7.21 0.22 -6.79
N GLU A 165 8.54 0.18 -6.72
CA GLU A 165 9.27 -0.01 -5.48
C GLU A 165 9.56 1.33 -4.81
N VAL A 166 8.89 1.56 -3.68
CA VAL A 166 9.01 2.78 -2.90
C VAL A 166 10.08 2.58 -1.82
N TYR A 167 11.14 3.38 -1.87
CA TYR A 167 12.28 3.31 -0.95
C TYR A 167 12.45 4.57 -0.11
N GLU A 168 11.95 5.71 -0.59
CA GLU A 168 12.22 7.02 -0.01
C GLU A 168 10.96 7.64 0.60
N THR A 169 11.07 8.12 1.83
CA THR A 169 10.05 8.91 2.50
C THR A 169 10.66 10.24 2.95
N ASP A 170 10.28 11.33 2.29
CA ASP A 170 10.79 12.66 2.60
C ASP A 170 9.61 13.65 2.77
N PRO A 171 9.20 13.93 4.02
CA PRO A 171 8.13 14.86 4.32
C PRO A 171 8.35 16.26 3.73
N ALA A 172 9.59 16.72 3.59
CA ALA A 172 9.89 18.04 3.04
C ALA A 172 9.63 18.10 1.52
N LYS A 173 9.85 16.98 0.81
CA LYS A 173 9.63 16.91 -0.65
C LYS A 173 8.20 16.55 -1.04
N THR A 174 7.53 15.69 -0.26
CA THR A 174 6.21 15.16 -0.66
C THR A 174 5.07 15.56 0.26
N GLY A 175 5.35 16.23 1.39
CA GLY A 175 4.33 16.59 2.37
C GLY A 175 3.76 15.39 3.14
N LEU A 176 4.45 14.25 3.11
CA LEU A 176 4.01 13.00 3.71
C LEU A 176 3.92 13.09 5.24
N VAL A 177 2.80 12.63 5.81
CA VAL A 177 2.69 12.39 7.25
C VAL A 177 2.60 10.88 7.57
N PRO A 178 2.92 10.44 8.80
CA PRO A 178 2.91 9.02 9.17
C PRO A 178 1.59 8.30 8.87
N ARG A 179 0.46 9.01 8.97
CA ARG A 179 -0.86 8.47 8.64
C ARG A 179 -0.96 8.06 7.18
N ASP A 180 -0.35 8.81 6.27
CA ASP A 180 -0.42 8.54 4.84
C ASP A 180 0.35 7.26 4.48
N PHE A 181 1.50 7.04 5.12
CA PHE A 181 2.24 5.78 5.00
C PHE A 181 1.38 4.58 5.44
N LEU A 182 0.71 4.68 6.59
CA LEU A 182 -0.15 3.61 7.08
C LEU A 182 -1.33 3.32 6.12
N LEU A 183 -1.94 4.38 5.55
CA LEU A 183 -3.01 4.22 4.56
C LEU A 183 -2.51 3.64 3.24
N PHE A 184 -1.34 4.06 2.77
CA PHE A 184 -0.68 3.49 1.60
C PHE A 184 -0.50 1.97 1.76
N CYS A 185 0.10 1.55 2.87
CA CYS A 185 0.30 0.13 3.17
C CYS A 185 -1.02 -0.64 3.33
N TYR A 186 -1.98 -0.08 4.07
CA TYR A 186 -3.27 -0.76 4.31
C TYR A 186 -4.10 -0.91 3.03
N TYR A 187 -4.31 0.17 2.27
CA TYR A 187 -5.09 0.12 1.04
C TYR A 187 -4.33 -0.63 -0.07
N GLY A 188 -3.01 -0.48 -0.16
CA GLY A 188 -2.19 -1.27 -1.08
C GLY A 188 -2.29 -2.77 -0.78
N GLY A 189 -2.23 -3.16 0.49
CA GLY A 189 -2.49 -4.53 0.92
C GLY A 189 -3.87 -5.03 0.53
N MET A 190 -4.93 -4.23 0.72
CA MET A 190 -6.29 -4.59 0.30
C MET A 190 -6.45 -4.73 -1.22
N LEU A 191 -5.78 -3.89 -2.02
CA LEU A 191 -5.79 -4.02 -3.47
C LEU A 191 -5.10 -5.32 -3.90
N GLN A 192 -3.95 -5.65 -3.31
CA GLN A 192 -3.24 -6.89 -3.58
C GLN A 192 -4.05 -8.13 -3.15
N VAL A 193 -4.80 -8.06 -2.04
CA VAL A 193 -5.78 -9.08 -1.66
C VAL A 193 -6.83 -9.27 -2.77
N GLY A 194 -7.38 -8.17 -3.30
CA GLY A 194 -8.36 -8.20 -4.39
C GLY A 194 -7.81 -8.80 -5.68
N LEU A 195 -6.53 -8.58 -5.96
CA LEU A 195 -5.77 -9.17 -7.07
C LEU A 195 -5.26 -10.59 -6.79
N LYS A 196 -5.58 -11.17 -5.61
CA LYS A 196 -5.10 -12.48 -5.13
C LYS A 196 -3.57 -12.62 -5.04
N ASN A 197 -2.83 -11.51 -5.03
CA ASN A 197 -1.39 -11.52 -4.78
C ASN A 197 -1.12 -11.46 -3.27
N PHE A 198 -1.33 -12.59 -2.58
CA PHE A 198 -1.24 -12.66 -1.13
C PHE A 198 0.17 -12.41 -0.58
N SER A 199 1.21 -12.77 -1.34
CA SER A 199 2.61 -12.52 -0.94
C SER A 199 2.89 -11.01 -0.81
N GLN A 200 2.53 -10.22 -1.82
CA GLN A 200 2.72 -8.77 -1.77
C GLN A 200 1.77 -8.10 -0.77
N ALA A 201 0.54 -8.60 -0.64
CA ALA A 201 -0.39 -8.11 0.38
C ALA A 201 0.14 -8.27 1.80
N LEU A 202 0.73 -9.43 2.11
CA LEU A 202 1.35 -9.70 3.41
C LEU A 202 2.51 -8.74 3.70
N LYS A 203 3.38 -8.48 2.72
CA LYS A 203 4.47 -7.49 2.85
C LYS A 203 3.92 -6.10 3.17
N MET A 204 2.88 -5.66 2.46
CA MET A 204 2.25 -4.35 2.69
C MET A 204 1.62 -4.24 4.08
N PHE A 205 0.87 -5.25 4.54
CA PHE A 205 0.34 -5.24 5.90
C PHE A 205 1.44 -5.33 6.96
N LEU A 206 2.50 -6.10 6.71
CA LEU A 206 3.65 -6.17 7.61
C LEU A 206 4.32 -4.80 7.76
N ASN A 207 4.52 -4.06 6.66
CA ASN A 207 5.06 -2.70 6.69
C ASN A 207 4.21 -1.75 7.57
N ALA A 208 2.87 -1.87 7.52
CA ALA A 208 1.97 -1.11 8.39
C ALA A 208 2.06 -1.53 9.87
N LEU A 209 2.40 -2.80 10.15
CA LEU A 209 2.55 -3.35 11.50
C LEU A 209 3.90 -2.99 12.12
N THR A 210 4.96 -2.94 11.32
CA THR A 210 6.32 -2.64 11.77
C THR A 210 6.66 -1.16 11.76
N ALA A 211 5.78 -0.31 11.21
CA ALA A 211 5.91 1.14 11.29
C ALA A 211 6.14 1.57 12.76
N PRO A 212 7.19 2.37 13.06
CA PRO A 212 7.43 2.85 14.41
C PRO A 212 6.20 3.57 14.95
N SER A 213 5.66 3.10 16.08
CA SER A 213 4.46 3.67 16.68
C SER A 213 4.59 3.75 18.19
N ILE A 214 4.23 4.91 18.73
CA ILE A 214 4.19 5.18 20.18
C ILE A 214 2.79 4.92 20.73
N ALA A 215 1.76 5.02 19.89
CA ALA A 215 0.36 4.82 20.24
C ALA A 215 -0.28 3.75 19.34
N LEU A 216 -1.38 3.16 19.81
CA LEU A 216 -2.18 2.29 18.96
C LEU A 216 -2.99 3.12 17.97
N ASN A 217 -3.09 2.65 16.73
CA ASN A 217 -3.94 3.26 15.73
C ASN A 217 -4.84 2.19 15.09
N ALA A 218 -6.03 2.61 14.65
CA ALA A 218 -7.03 1.70 14.09
C ALA A 218 -6.58 1.03 12.77
N ILE A 219 -5.72 1.70 11.99
CA ILE A 219 -5.22 1.21 10.70
C ILE A 219 -4.31 -0.01 10.92
N THR A 220 -3.41 0.05 11.90
CA THR A 220 -2.53 -1.04 12.29
C THR A 220 -3.34 -2.23 12.81
N VAL A 221 -4.38 -2.00 13.62
CA VAL A 221 -5.27 -3.09 14.08
C VAL A 221 -6.00 -3.75 12.91
N ALA A 222 -6.58 -2.96 12.00
CA ALA A 222 -7.24 -3.48 10.81
C ALA A 222 -6.28 -4.23 9.87
N SER A 223 -5.02 -3.76 9.79
CA SER A 223 -3.95 -4.42 9.04
C SER A 223 -3.59 -5.78 9.65
N TYR A 224 -3.48 -5.85 10.99
CA TYR A 224 -3.20 -7.11 11.69
C TYR A 224 -4.28 -8.17 11.45
N LYS A 225 -5.55 -7.79 11.61
CA LYS A 225 -6.70 -8.68 11.39
C LYS A 225 -6.65 -9.35 10.00
N LYS A 226 -6.35 -8.56 8.96
CA LYS A 226 -6.17 -9.08 7.59
C LYS A 226 -4.88 -9.88 7.43
N TYR A 227 -3.78 -9.41 8.00
CA TYR A 227 -2.49 -10.10 7.99
C TYR A 227 -2.58 -11.51 8.61
N ALA A 228 -3.28 -11.66 9.73
CA ALA A 228 -3.49 -12.94 10.40
C ALA A 228 -4.19 -13.94 9.47
N ILE A 229 -5.34 -13.57 8.92
CA ILE A 229 -6.09 -14.45 7.99
C ILE A 229 -5.27 -14.76 6.74
N LEU A 230 -4.65 -13.75 6.14
CA LEU A 230 -3.83 -13.97 4.93
C LEU A 230 -2.62 -14.85 5.19
N SER A 231 -2.00 -14.75 6.36
CA SER A 231 -0.85 -15.58 6.73
C SER A 231 -1.25 -17.06 6.81
N LEU A 232 -2.46 -17.35 7.31
CA LEU A 232 -3.04 -18.70 7.29
C LEU A 232 -3.33 -19.17 5.86
N ILE A 233 -3.90 -18.32 5.01
CA ILE A 233 -4.18 -18.66 3.61
C ILE A 233 -2.89 -18.98 2.85
N TYR A 234 -1.89 -18.09 2.92
CA TYR A 234 -0.67 -18.18 2.13
C TYR A 234 0.35 -19.15 2.73
N SER A 235 0.68 -19.00 4.02
CA SER A 235 1.77 -19.76 4.67
C SER A 235 1.30 -20.86 5.64
N GLY A 236 0.02 -20.87 6.03
CA GLY A 236 -0.57 -21.89 6.90
C GLY A 236 -0.36 -21.65 8.39
N GLN A 237 0.37 -20.59 8.73
CA GLN A 237 0.61 -20.17 10.11
C GLN A 237 0.79 -18.66 10.13
N ILE A 238 0.58 -18.05 11.29
CA ILE A 238 0.92 -16.63 11.46
C ILE A 238 2.43 -16.52 11.59
N GLN A 239 3.06 -15.74 10.71
CA GLN A 239 4.49 -15.49 10.80
C GLN A 239 4.80 -14.63 12.03
N PRO A 240 5.86 -14.96 12.79
CA PRO A 240 6.23 -14.18 13.96
C PRO A 240 6.63 -12.76 13.55
N PHE A 241 6.33 -11.80 14.41
CA PHE A 241 6.72 -10.42 14.18
C PHE A 241 8.25 -10.27 14.10
N PRO A 242 8.77 -9.43 13.19
CA PRO A 242 10.18 -9.04 13.24
C PRO A 242 10.53 -8.40 14.58
N LYS A 243 11.76 -8.62 15.06
CA LYS A 243 12.22 -8.16 16.39
C LYS A 243 12.11 -6.64 16.60
N TYR A 244 12.19 -5.87 15.51
CA TYR A 244 12.11 -4.40 15.53
C TYR A 244 10.66 -3.86 15.58
N THR A 245 9.65 -4.74 15.52
CA THR A 245 8.24 -4.33 15.63
C THR A 245 7.98 -3.73 17.01
N ALA A 246 7.32 -2.57 17.07
CA ALA A 246 7.04 -1.89 18.33
C ALA A 246 6.30 -2.79 19.34
N SER A 247 6.78 -2.84 20.59
CA SER A 247 6.26 -3.72 21.64
C SER A 247 4.77 -3.50 21.92
N ILE A 248 4.32 -2.24 21.84
CA ILE A 248 2.91 -1.86 21.97
C ILE A 248 2.05 -2.57 20.91
N VAL A 249 2.49 -2.61 19.65
CA VAL A 249 1.77 -3.27 18.56
C VAL A 249 1.69 -4.78 18.81
N GLN A 250 2.81 -5.41 19.19
CA GLN A 250 2.84 -6.85 19.48
C GLN A 250 1.87 -7.23 20.61
N ARG A 251 1.88 -6.47 21.72
CA ARG A 251 0.99 -6.70 22.86
C ARG A 251 -0.48 -6.51 22.50
N HIS A 252 -0.81 -5.47 21.74
CA HIS A 252 -2.19 -5.18 21.36
C HIS A 252 -2.74 -6.14 20.30
N CYS A 253 -1.94 -6.55 19.32
CA CYS A 253 -2.36 -7.55 18.34
C CYS A 253 -2.73 -8.88 19.02
N LYS A 254 -2.03 -9.23 20.10
CA LYS A 254 -2.36 -10.41 20.91
C LYS A 254 -3.65 -10.24 21.72
N ASN A 255 -3.87 -9.07 22.32
CA ASN A 255 -4.97 -8.86 23.28
C ASN A 255 -6.27 -8.36 22.65
N CYS A 256 -6.21 -7.53 21.61
CA CYS A 256 -7.37 -6.84 21.02
C CYS A 256 -7.94 -7.53 19.77
N CYS A 257 -7.27 -8.57 19.27
CA CYS A 257 -7.70 -9.35 18.11
C CYS A 257 -7.77 -10.85 18.47
N GLN A 258 -8.31 -11.14 19.66
CA GLN A 258 -8.34 -12.50 20.21
C GLN A 258 -9.10 -13.46 19.28
N GLU A 259 -10.18 -13.01 18.66
CA GLU A 259 -11.01 -13.81 17.74
C GLU A 259 -10.21 -14.27 16.52
N TYR A 260 -9.29 -13.43 16.02
CA TYR A 260 -8.40 -13.76 14.91
C TYR A 260 -7.27 -14.70 15.34
N ASN A 261 -6.77 -14.55 16.57
CA ASN A 261 -5.77 -15.44 17.14
C ASN A 261 -6.36 -16.83 17.45
N GLU A 262 -7.59 -16.89 17.94
CA GLU A 262 -8.31 -18.15 18.16
C GLU A 262 -8.61 -18.87 16.84
N LEU A 263 -8.98 -18.14 15.79
CA LEU A 263 -9.10 -18.71 14.44
C LEU A 263 -7.77 -19.34 13.98
N ALA A 264 -6.65 -18.67 14.23
CA ALA A 264 -5.32 -19.19 13.90
C ALA A 264 -4.92 -20.41 14.73
N ASN A 265 -5.28 -20.44 16.02
CA ASN A 265 -5.07 -21.60 16.87
C ASN A 265 -5.89 -22.81 16.37
N ALA A 266 -7.17 -22.62 16.05
CA ALA A 266 -8.03 -23.64 15.46
C ALA A 266 -7.53 -24.09 14.08
N TYR A 267 -6.91 -23.19 13.30
CA TYR A 267 -6.26 -23.57 12.05
C TYR A 267 -5.07 -24.52 12.27
N THR A 268 -4.32 -24.29 13.34
CA THR A 268 -3.12 -25.07 13.68
C THR A 268 -3.44 -26.49 14.14
N THR A 269 -4.63 -26.73 14.72
CA THR A 269 -5.10 -28.09 15.08
C THR A 269 -5.42 -28.94 13.86
N ARG A 270 -5.59 -28.31 12.68
CA ARG A 270 -5.91 -28.95 11.39
C ARG A 270 -7.26 -29.66 11.35
N ASN A 271 -8.10 -29.43 12.36
CA ASN A 271 -9.45 -29.97 12.41
C ASN A 271 -10.44 -29.02 11.71
N MET A 272 -11.06 -29.51 10.63
CA MET A 272 -12.02 -28.72 9.84
C MET A 272 -13.27 -28.33 10.64
N GLU A 273 -13.77 -29.21 11.49
CA GLU A 273 -14.97 -28.96 12.29
C GLU A 273 -14.69 -27.89 13.36
N GLU A 274 -13.53 -27.97 13.99
CA GLU A 274 -13.09 -26.99 14.98
C GLU A 274 -12.93 -25.60 14.36
N LEU A 275 -12.27 -25.52 13.20
CA LEU A 275 -12.10 -24.26 12.47
C LEU A 275 -13.45 -23.68 12.02
N ARG A 276 -14.36 -24.51 11.49
CA ARG A 276 -15.71 -24.09 11.09
C ARG A 276 -16.52 -23.59 12.29
N ARG A 277 -16.47 -24.31 13.41
CA ARG A 277 -17.14 -23.90 14.65
C ARG A 277 -16.61 -22.55 15.15
N CYS A 278 -15.29 -22.37 15.19
CA CYS A 278 -14.66 -21.10 15.57
C CYS A 278 -15.09 -19.95 14.64
N ALA A 279 -15.12 -20.19 13.33
CA ALA A 279 -15.55 -19.21 12.34
C ALA A 279 -17.03 -18.79 12.49
N LEU A 280 -17.90 -19.73 12.89
CA LEU A 280 -19.32 -19.45 13.18
C LEU A 280 -19.50 -18.70 14.50
N THR A 281 -18.78 -19.09 15.56
CA THR A 281 -18.82 -18.42 16.87
C THR A 281 -18.52 -16.92 16.76
N TYR A 282 -17.53 -16.55 15.93
CA TYR A 282 -17.09 -15.17 15.74
C TYR A 282 -17.58 -14.52 14.43
N GLU A 283 -18.60 -15.10 13.78
CA GLU A 283 -19.09 -14.63 12.48
C GLU A 283 -19.48 -13.15 12.49
N GLU A 284 -20.22 -12.70 13.51
CA GLU A 284 -20.64 -11.31 13.67
C GLU A 284 -19.45 -10.34 13.74
N VAL A 285 -18.37 -10.74 14.41
CA VAL A 285 -17.14 -9.93 14.52
C VAL A 285 -16.47 -9.83 13.14
N PHE A 286 -16.33 -10.95 12.44
CA PHE A 286 -15.73 -10.97 11.10
C PHE A 286 -16.55 -10.21 10.05
N ARG A 287 -17.88 -10.24 10.17
CA ARG A 287 -18.79 -9.46 9.31
C ARG A 287 -18.68 -7.96 9.61
N LYS A 288 -18.69 -7.57 10.88
CA LYS A 288 -18.49 -6.18 11.31
C LYS A 288 -17.16 -5.61 10.81
N ASP A 289 -16.10 -6.41 10.84
CA ASP A 289 -14.78 -6.03 10.33
C ASP A 289 -14.64 -6.11 8.80
N ASN A 290 -15.68 -6.54 8.07
CA ASN A 290 -15.67 -6.79 6.63
C ASN A 290 -14.59 -7.80 6.16
N ASN A 291 -14.28 -8.79 6.99
CA ASN A 291 -13.24 -9.80 6.71
C ASN A 291 -13.81 -11.21 6.52
N TYR A 292 -15.12 -11.43 6.69
CA TYR A 292 -15.73 -12.77 6.64
C TYR A 292 -15.49 -13.53 5.33
N GLY A 293 -15.42 -12.82 4.20
CA GLY A 293 -15.05 -13.44 2.91
C GLY A 293 -13.64 -14.06 2.92
N LEU A 294 -12.69 -13.43 3.61
CA LEU A 294 -11.34 -13.96 3.79
C LEU A 294 -11.33 -15.15 4.76
N VAL A 295 -12.17 -15.12 5.80
CA VAL A 295 -12.32 -16.28 6.71
C VAL A 295 -12.84 -17.50 5.95
N LYS A 296 -13.81 -17.33 5.04
CA LYS A 296 -14.24 -18.43 4.16
C LYS A 296 -13.10 -18.96 3.29
N GLN A 297 -12.27 -18.08 2.72
CA GLN A 297 -11.08 -18.50 1.97
C GLN A 297 -10.05 -19.20 2.86
N CYS A 298 -9.92 -18.82 4.13
CA CYS A 298 -9.08 -19.50 5.11
C CYS A 298 -9.57 -20.94 5.38
N ILE A 299 -10.88 -21.15 5.53
CA ILE A 299 -11.42 -22.52 5.66
C ILE A 299 -11.10 -23.35 4.41
N GLN A 300 -11.23 -22.75 3.23
CA GLN A 300 -10.90 -23.39 1.96
C GLN A 300 -9.41 -23.70 1.82
N SER A 301 -8.52 -22.86 2.35
CA SER A 301 -7.08 -23.11 2.31
C SER A 301 -6.68 -24.27 3.21
N LEU A 302 -7.38 -24.50 4.33
CA LEU A 302 -7.09 -25.66 5.19
C LEU A 302 -7.42 -26.99 4.48
N TYR A 303 -8.52 -27.03 3.71
CA TYR A 303 -8.82 -28.17 2.85
C TYR A 303 -7.67 -28.48 1.89
N LYS A 304 -7.19 -27.45 1.17
CA LYS A 304 -6.05 -27.60 0.25
C LYS A 304 -4.80 -28.12 0.96
N ARG A 305 -4.46 -27.57 2.13
CA ARG A 305 -3.28 -27.98 2.91
C ARG A 305 -3.38 -29.41 3.43
N ASN A 306 -4.57 -29.82 3.88
CA ASN A 306 -4.78 -31.20 4.32
C ASN A 306 -4.57 -32.19 3.17
N ILE A 307 -5.05 -31.86 1.96
CA ILE A 307 -4.79 -32.68 0.75
C ILE A 307 -3.32 -32.66 0.36
N GLN A 308 -2.66 -31.49 0.33
CA GLN A 308 -1.22 -31.37 0.06
C GLN A 308 -0.37 -32.21 1.02
N ARG A 309 -0.81 -32.40 2.27
CA ARG A 309 -0.09 -33.26 3.21
C ARG A 309 -0.21 -34.73 2.85
N LEU A 310 -1.33 -35.17 2.28
CA LEU A 310 -1.51 -36.57 1.86
C LEU A 310 -0.51 -36.95 0.77
N THR A 311 -0.10 -36.00 -0.07
CA THR A 311 0.93 -36.23 -1.10
C THR A 311 2.31 -36.55 -0.50
N GLN A 312 2.55 -36.21 0.76
CA GLN A 312 3.82 -36.49 1.45
C GLN A 312 3.86 -37.90 2.05
N THR A 313 2.69 -38.51 2.29
CA THR A 313 2.58 -39.81 2.96
C THR A 313 2.09 -40.93 2.06
N TYR A 314 1.37 -40.59 0.98
CA TYR A 314 0.74 -41.54 0.07
C TYR A 314 1.22 -41.29 -1.36
N LEU A 315 1.48 -42.39 -2.08
CA LEU A 315 1.68 -42.35 -3.54
C LEU A 315 0.35 -42.47 -4.28
N THR A 316 -0.58 -43.27 -3.77
CA THR A 316 -1.92 -43.45 -4.35
C THR A 316 -2.92 -43.63 -3.20
N LEU A 317 -4.06 -42.96 -3.29
CA LEU A 317 -5.10 -42.97 -2.27
C LEU A 317 -6.48 -42.92 -2.93
N SER A 318 -7.48 -43.57 -2.34
CA SER A 318 -8.85 -43.53 -2.87
C SER A 318 -9.47 -42.14 -2.66
N ILE A 319 -10.39 -41.75 -3.55
CA ILE A 319 -11.10 -40.48 -3.45
C ILE A 319 -11.99 -40.47 -2.20
N GLU A 320 -12.60 -41.60 -1.84
CA GLU A 320 -13.36 -41.77 -0.60
C GLU A 320 -12.50 -41.54 0.64
N ASP A 321 -11.31 -42.13 0.72
CA ASP A 321 -10.41 -41.96 1.87
C ASP A 321 -9.92 -40.52 2.00
N ILE A 322 -9.66 -39.85 0.87
CA ILE A 322 -9.34 -38.42 0.85
C ILE A 322 -10.51 -37.62 1.42
N ALA A 323 -11.74 -37.89 0.97
CA ALA A 323 -12.94 -37.20 1.45
C ALA A 323 -13.11 -37.37 2.97
N GLN A 324 -12.98 -38.59 3.48
CA GLN A 324 -13.10 -38.90 4.91
C GLN A 324 -11.99 -38.24 5.74
N THR A 325 -10.74 -38.37 5.31
CA THR A 325 -9.57 -37.84 6.04
C THR A 325 -9.59 -36.31 6.12
N VAL A 326 -10.08 -35.67 5.08
CA VAL A 326 -10.09 -34.21 4.95
C VAL A 326 -11.39 -33.61 5.50
N GLY A 327 -12.42 -34.41 5.76
CA GLY A 327 -13.72 -33.94 6.28
C GLY A 327 -14.59 -33.27 5.20
N LEU A 328 -14.60 -33.84 3.99
CA LEU A 328 -15.49 -33.48 2.89
C LEU A 328 -16.73 -34.39 2.88
N SER A 329 -17.83 -33.90 2.31
CA SER A 329 -19.12 -34.58 2.40
C SER A 329 -19.25 -35.78 1.45
N SER A 330 -18.51 -35.79 0.35
CA SER A 330 -18.59 -36.83 -0.69
C SER A 330 -17.30 -36.97 -1.49
N ALA A 331 -17.14 -38.13 -2.13
CA ALA A 331 -16.06 -38.38 -3.09
C ALA A 331 -16.11 -37.41 -4.28
N VAL A 332 -17.31 -37.06 -4.76
CA VAL A 332 -17.50 -36.08 -5.85
C VAL A 332 -16.99 -34.69 -5.44
N GLU A 333 -17.25 -34.27 -4.19
CA GLU A 333 -16.71 -33.02 -3.68
C GLU A 333 -15.17 -33.09 -3.63
N ALA A 334 -14.59 -34.17 -3.11
CA ALA A 334 -13.14 -34.36 -3.07
C ALA A 334 -12.51 -34.33 -4.47
N GLU A 335 -13.07 -35.03 -5.44
CA GLU A 335 -12.62 -35.01 -6.84
C GLU A 335 -12.60 -33.58 -7.40
N SER A 336 -13.66 -32.79 -7.15
CA SER A 336 -13.74 -31.40 -7.59
C SER A 336 -12.70 -30.47 -6.94
N TYR A 337 -12.29 -30.75 -5.69
CA TYR A 337 -11.21 -30.01 -5.03
C TYR A 337 -9.85 -30.38 -5.62
N ILE A 338 -9.60 -31.69 -5.81
CA ILE A 338 -8.36 -32.20 -6.36
C ILE A 338 -8.16 -31.67 -7.78
N LEU A 339 -9.19 -31.71 -8.63
CA LEU A 339 -9.13 -31.18 -9.98
C LEU A 339 -8.78 -29.68 -10.01
N ARG A 340 -9.40 -28.88 -9.13
CA ARG A 340 -9.06 -27.45 -9.00
C ARG A 340 -7.63 -27.22 -8.50
N MET A 341 -7.12 -28.09 -7.63
CA MET A 341 -5.75 -28.00 -7.12
C MET A 341 -4.72 -28.41 -8.18
N ILE A 342 -5.04 -29.37 -9.04
CA ILE A 342 -4.21 -29.72 -10.21
C ILE A 342 -4.19 -28.55 -11.20
N GLU A 343 -5.36 -27.97 -11.52
CA GLU A 343 -5.47 -26.83 -12.45
C GLU A 343 -4.70 -25.59 -11.95
N SER A 344 -4.71 -25.32 -10.65
CA SER A 344 -3.96 -24.20 -10.07
C SER A 344 -2.48 -24.50 -9.80
N GLY A 345 -2.01 -25.72 -10.07
CA GLY A 345 -0.63 -26.14 -9.78
C GLY A 345 -0.31 -26.27 -8.29
N ASP A 346 -1.32 -26.43 -7.43
CA ASP A 346 -1.13 -26.61 -5.98
C ASP A 346 -0.63 -28.03 -5.63
N ILE A 347 -0.94 -29.03 -6.47
CA ILE A 347 -0.48 -30.43 -6.40
C ILE A 347 -0.29 -31.00 -7.80
N TYR A 348 0.58 -31.98 -7.92
CA TYR A 348 0.73 -32.80 -9.13
C TYR A 348 0.11 -34.17 -8.87
N ALA A 349 -0.99 -34.48 -9.57
CA ALA A 349 -1.73 -35.72 -9.37
C ALA A 349 -2.53 -36.11 -10.61
N THR A 350 -2.82 -37.40 -10.77
CA THR A 350 -3.71 -37.94 -11.81
C THR A 350 -4.88 -38.68 -11.17
N ILE A 351 -6.08 -38.42 -11.69
CA ILE A 351 -7.33 -39.01 -11.21
C ILE A 351 -7.72 -40.19 -12.11
N ASN A 352 -7.88 -41.38 -11.54
CA ASN A 352 -8.43 -42.53 -12.23
C ASN A 352 -9.87 -42.76 -11.77
N GLN A 353 -10.83 -42.30 -12.57
CA GLN A 353 -12.26 -42.42 -12.28
C GLN A 353 -12.79 -43.85 -12.31
N LYS A 354 -12.14 -44.77 -13.06
CA LYS A 354 -12.60 -46.17 -13.12
C LYS A 354 -12.37 -46.89 -11.81
N ASP A 355 -11.23 -46.62 -11.18
CA ASP A 355 -10.80 -47.28 -9.95
C ASP A 355 -11.09 -46.44 -8.70
N GLY A 356 -11.54 -45.19 -8.85
CA GLY A 356 -11.79 -44.27 -7.73
C GLY A 356 -10.51 -43.83 -7.00
N MET A 357 -9.37 -43.82 -7.69
CA MET A 357 -8.05 -43.59 -7.09
C MET A 357 -7.39 -42.32 -7.61
N VAL A 358 -6.59 -41.69 -6.75
CA VAL A 358 -5.74 -40.54 -7.07
C VAL A 358 -4.29 -40.95 -6.88
N SER A 359 -3.49 -40.83 -7.93
CA SER A 359 -2.04 -41.04 -7.87
C SER A 359 -1.34 -39.68 -7.78
N PHE A 360 -0.59 -39.47 -6.71
CA PHE A 360 0.21 -38.27 -6.50
C PHE A 360 1.55 -38.41 -7.23
N LEU A 361 1.97 -37.35 -7.90
CA LEU A 361 3.18 -37.28 -8.71
C LEU A 361 4.18 -36.30 -8.09
N GLU A 362 5.44 -36.43 -8.48
CA GLU A 362 6.48 -35.44 -8.18
C GLU A 362 6.35 -34.21 -9.10
N ASP A 363 6.99 -33.11 -8.71
CA ASP A 363 7.05 -31.89 -9.50
C ASP A 363 7.68 -32.19 -10.87
N PRO A 364 6.99 -31.93 -12.00
CA PRO A 364 7.49 -32.21 -13.33
C PRO A 364 8.64 -31.26 -13.74
N GLU A 365 8.92 -30.20 -12.99
CA GLU A 365 9.98 -29.24 -13.31
C GLU A 365 11.38 -29.88 -13.23
N GLN A 366 12.07 -29.93 -14.38
CA GLN A 366 13.42 -30.51 -14.51
C GLN A 366 14.52 -29.44 -14.51
N TYR A 367 14.18 -28.15 -14.41
CA TYR A 367 15.12 -27.02 -14.37
C TYR A 367 16.04 -26.90 -15.60
N ASN A 368 15.66 -27.51 -16.71
CA ASN A 368 16.43 -27.59 -17.95
C ASN A 368 15.77 -26.83 -19.12
N THR A 369 14.70 -26.08 -18.85
CA THR A 369 13.93 -25.33 -19.85
C THR A 369 14.52 -23.93 -20.07
N SER A 370 14.28 -23.37 -21.27
CA SER A 370 14.63 -21.96 -21.55
C SER A 370 13.92 -21.00 -20.59
N GLU A 371 12.66 -21.31 -20.24
CA GLU A 371 11.88 -20.51 -19.29
C GLU A 371 12.55 -20.43 -17.91
N MET A 372 13.17 -21.53 -17.44
CA MET A 372 13.92 -21.52 -16.19
C MET A 372 15.17 -20.65 -16.29
N VAL A 373 15.88 -20.68 -17.43
CA VAL A 373 17.03 -19.81 -17.68
C VAL A 373 16.62 -18.35 -17.63
N ASP A 374 15.54 -17.97 -18.30
CA ASP A 374 15.01 -16.60 -18.31
C ASP A 374 14.57 -16.15 -16.89
N ARG A 375 13.98 -17.06 -16.11
CA ARG A 375 13.61 -16.79 -14.71
C ARG A 375 14.84 -16.56 -13.83
N ILE A 376 15.90 -17.36 -14.02
CA ILE A 376 17.17 -17.18 -13.30
C ILE A 376 17.82 -15.86 -13.69
N ASP A 377 17.91 -15.55 -14.98
CA ASP A 377 18.48 -14.29 -15.45
C ASP A 377 17.72 -13.09 -14.87
N THR A 378 16.38 -13.11 -14.90
CA THR A 378 15.55 -12.06 -14.28
C THR A 378 15.85 -11.87 -12.79
N ASN A 379 16.02 -12.97 -12.04
CA ASN A 379 16.37 -12.92 -10.63
C ASN A 379 17.80 -12.37 -10.40
N ILE A 380 18.75 -12.72 -11.28
CA ILE A 380 20.12 -12.20 -11.27
C ILE A 380 20.10 -10.68 -11.53
N GLN A 381 19.39 -10.22 -12.57
CA GLN A 381 19.27 -8.79 -12.88
C GLN A 381 18.65 -8.01 -11.71
N THR A 382 17.61 -8.56 -11.08
CA THR A 382 16.99 -7.97 -9.88
C THR A 382 17.99 -7.87 -8.72
N SER A 383 18.80 -8.92 -8.50
CA SER A 383 19.82 -8.94 -7.45
C SER A 383 20.95 -7.94 -7.71
N ILE A 384 21.38 -7.80 -8.97
CA ILE A 384 22.37 -6.79 -9.39
C ILE A 384 21.83 -5.38 -9.16
N GLY A 385 20.58 -5.12 -9.55
CA GLY A 385 19.91 -3.83 -9.33
C GLY A 385 19.86 -3.46 -7.84
N LEU A 386 19.48 -4.42 -6.99
CA LEU A 386 19.46 -4.23 -5.54
C LEU A 386 20.87 -3.99 -4.97
N ALA A 387 21.88 -4.74 -5.41
CA ALA A 387 23.26 -4.55 -4.96
C ALA A 387 23.79 -3.16 -5.30
N LYS A 388 23.50 -2.66 -6.51
CA LYS A 388 23.84 -1.29 -6.91
C LYS A 388 23.14 -0.26 -6.01
N LYS A 389 21.84 -0.43 -5.76
CA LYS A 389 21.09 0.46 -4.87
C LYS A 389 21.68 0.51 -3.45
N VAL A 390 22.05 -0.65 -2.90
CA VAL A 390 22.70 -0.74 -1.59
C VAL A 390 24.05 -0.01 -1.59
N ALA A 391 24.83 -0.12 -2.66
CA ALA A 391 26.08 0.61 -2.81
C ALA A 391 25.85 2.14 -2.85
N ASP A 392 24.87 2.60 -3.62
CA ASP A 392 24.51 4.02 -3.72
C ASP A 392 24.06 4.57 -2.35
N VAL A 393 23.23 3.84 -1.61
CA VAL A 393 22.79 4.21 -0.25
C VAL A 393 23.99 4.25 0.71
N ASN A 394 24.90 3.28 0.63
CA ASN A 394 26.10 3.25 1.46
C ASN A 394 27.01 4.46 1.17
N GLU A 395 27.19 4.84 -0.09
CA GLU A 395 27.94 6.04 -0.47
C GLU A 395 27.29 7.31 0.09
N GLN A 396 25.96 7.45 -0.01
CA GLN A 396 25.23 8.57 0.56
C GLN A 396 25.39 8.67 2.09
N VAL A 397 25.39 7.53 2.80
CA VAL A 397 25.59 7.50 4.25
C VAL A 397 27.03 7.89 4.63
N ILE A 398 28.03 7.37 3.92
CA ILE A 398 29.45 7.64 4.21
C ILE A 398 29.83 9.08 3.89
N THR A 399 29.24 9.67 2.84
CA THR A 399 29.48 11.08 2.46
C THR A 399 28.66 12.08 3.30
N ASN A 400 27.71 11.60 4.11
CA ASN A 400 26.87 12.46 4.93
C ASN A 400 27.69 13.19 6.00
N ARG A 401 27.71 14.52 5.95
CA ARG A 401 28.46 15.38 6.89
C ARG A 401 28.13 15.12 8.36
N THR A 402 26.88 14.83 8.68
CA THR A 402 26.44 14.55 10.06
C THR A 402 26.92 13.19 10.54
N PHE A 403 27.04 12.22 9.64
CA PHE A 403 27.62 10.91 9.96
C PHE A 403 29.13 11.05 10.17
N LEU A 404 29.83 11.69 9.24
CA LEU A 404 31.27 11.93 9.33
C LEU A 404 31.67 12.67 10.60
N SER A 405 30.94 13.71 10.99
CA SER A 405 31.25 14.47 12.22
C SER A 405 31.12 13.62 13.48
N LYS A 406 30.07 12.77 13.57
CA LYS A 406 29.87 11.86 14.72
C LYS A 406 30.90 10.73 14.76
N THR A 407 31.24 10.15 13.61
CA THR A 407 32.22 9.06 13.53
C THR A 407 33.62 9.57 13.84
N MET A 408 34.03 10.71 13.28
CA MET A 408 35.31 11.34 13.61
C MET A 408 35.40 11.79 15.07
N MET A 409 34.31 12.28 15.67
CA MET A 409 34.28 12.58 17.10
C MET A 409 34.45 11.31 17.97
N LYS A 410 33.85 10.20 17.57
CA LYS A 410 33.96 8.92 18.28
C LYS A 410 35.37 8.32 18.19
N ASP A 411 36.02 8.43 17.03
CA ASP A 411 37.40 7.98 16.84
C ASP A 411 38.40 8.85 17.60
N ARG A 412 38.16 10.17 17.68
CA ARG A 412 38.92 11.07 18.55
C ARG A 412 38.74 10.72 20.03
N MET A 413 37.51 10.46 20.49
CA MET A 413 37.28 10.03 21.88
C MET A 413 38.00 8.73 22.23
N ARG A 414 38.04 7.75 21.31
CA ARG A 414 38.80 6.50 21.51
C ARG A 414 40.29 6.75 21.73
N HIS A 415 40.89 7.65 20.96
CA HIS A 415 42.30 8.03 21.10
C HIS A 415 42.61 8.73 22.44
N TYR A 416 41.63 9.35 23.10
CA TYR A 416 41.82 9.98 24.41
C TYR A 416 41.55 9.04 25.59
N THR A 417 40.95 7.86 25.36
CA THR A 417 40.60 6.89 26.41
C THR A 417 41.54 5.69 26.51
N GLU A 418 42.51 5.56 25.60
CA GLU A 418 43.59 4.59 25.78
C GLU A 418 44.57 5.13 26.84
N PRO A 419 44.74 4.47 28.00
CA PRO A 419 45.75 4.88 28.96
C PRO A 419 47.13 4.73 28.31
N MET A 420 47.96 5.78 28.37
CA MET A 420 49.38 5.65 28.07
C MET A 420 49.94 4.59 29.02
N GLN A 421 50.24 3.41 28.48
CA GLN A 421 51.07 2.43 29.16
C GLN A 421 52.51 2.94 29.04
N ASP A 422 52.97 3.62 30.09
CA ASP A 422 54.40 3.86 30.36
C ASP A 422 55.08 2.57 30.83
#